data_AF-A0A933BEF0-F1
#
_entry.id   AF-A0A933BEF0-F1
#
_cell.length_a   1.000
_cell.length_b   1.000
_cell.length_c   1.000
_cell.angle_alpha   90.00
_cell.angle_beta   90.00
_cell.angle_gamma   90.00
#
_symmetry.space_group_name_H-M   'P 1'
#
loop_
_entity.id
_entity.type
_entity.pdbx_description
1 polymer ?
#
loop_
_entity_poly.entity_id
_entity_poly.type
_entity_poly.pdbx_seq_one_letter_code
_entity_poly.pdbx_strand_id
1 'polypeptide(L)'
;MSSFEPRIARDYLTPTGLPVRVTRLGDGLIVFQSLVSDNRIVAPATYPLGPMRLNNSSFAVKSDPYQSRGPKSRKEPSPPKPLAPLIDAMLRAGNKTMRGILRELRHKVSVSCRGRDLEANVRARLYWLQKRGYQIERKNGRMTATA
;
A
#
# COMPACT_ATOMS: atom_id res chain seq x y z
N MET A 1 24.22 36.94 17.53
CA MET A 1 24.01 36.08 16.35
C MET A 1 22.68 35.36 16.53
N SER A 2 21.71 35.62 15.67
CA SER A 2 20.35 35.08 15.79
C SER A 2 20.38 33.56 15.71
N SER A 3 20.01 32.90 16.81
CA SER A 3 19.82 31.45 16.92
C SER A 3 18.70 31.02 15.98
N PHE A 4 19.06 30.66 14.76
CA PHE A 4 18.11 30.16 13.78
C PHE A 4 17.89 28.67 14.05
N GLU A 5 16.76 28.30 14.67
CA GLU A 5 16.41 26.90 14.85
C GLU A 5 15.94 26.29 13.52
N PRO A 6 16.64 25.27 12.99
CA PRO A 6 16.23 24.60 11.77
C PRO A 6 14.91 23.85 12.00
N ARG A 7 14.03 23.83 11.00
CA ARG A 7 12.75 23.11 11.03
C ARG A 7 12.74 22.01 9.98
N ILE A 8 12.10 20.89 10.31
CA ILE A 8 11.90 19.77 9.37
C ILE A 8 11.10 20.26 8.15
N ALA A 9 11.45 19.74 6.97
CA ALA A 9 10.84 20.03 5.68
C ALA A 9 10.95 21.50 5.22
N ARG A 10 11.89 22.27 5.79
CA ARG A 10 12.27 23.59 5.28
C ARG A 10 13.61 23.56 4.55
N ASP A 11 13.76 24.53 3.66
CA ASP A 11 14.93 24.69 2.79
C ASP A 11 15.87 25.77 3.33
N TYR A 12 17.17 25.48 3.25
CA TYR A 12 18.26 26.24 3.84
C TYR A 12 19.46 26.28 2.90
N LEU A 13 20.41 27.18 3.20
CA LEU A 13 21.72 27.22 2.58
C LEU A 13 22.79 26.82 3.58
N THR A 14 23.71 25.96 3.17
CA THR A 14 24.95 25.72 3.93
C THR A 14 25.90 26.93 3.80
N PRO A 15 26.97 27.02 4.61
CA PRO A 15 27.98 28.07 4.47
C PRO A 15 28.68 28.05 3.11
N THR A 16 28.71 26.88 2.46
CA THR A 16 29.24 26.70 1.10
C THR A 16 28.27 27.12 0.00
N GLY A 17 27.07 27.59 0.36
CA GLY A 17 26.03 28.00 -0.59
C GLY A 17 25.24 26.84 -1.20
N LEU A 18 25.35 25.62 -0.65
CA LEU A 18 24.60 24.45 -1.12
C LEU A 18 23.15 24.55 -0.61
N PRO A 19 22.15 24.50 -1.51
CA PRO A 19 20.75 24.46 -1.11
C PRO A 19 20.39 23.06 -0.59
N VAL A 20 19.84 23.01 0.63
CA VAL A 20 19.54 21.77 1.35
C VAL A 20 18.17 21.82 2.02
N ARG A 21 17.48 20.68 2.11
CA ARG A 21 16.22 20.51 2.84
C ARG A 21 16.42 19.69 4.09
N VAL A 22 15.96 20.17 5.25
CA VAL A 22 16.05 19.39 6.49
C VAL A 22 15.05 18.25 6.48
N THR A 23 15.54 17.02 6.60
CA THR A 23 14.71 15.81 6.57
C THR A 23 14.49 15.21 7.95
N ARG A 24 15.45 15.39 8.88
CA ARG A 24 15.35 14.90 10.25
C ARG A 24 16.12 15.81 11.20
N LEU A 25 15.57 15.99 12.40
CA LEU A 25 16.18 16.63 13.55
C LEU A 25 16.01 15.70 14.75
N GLY A 26 17.08 15.42 15.49
CA GLY A 26 17.06 14.56 16.67
C GLY A 26 18.47 14.15 17.11
N ASP A 27 18.61 13.78 18.38
CA ASP A 27 19.86 13.22 18.93
C ASP A 27 21.10 14.14 18.79
N GLY A 28 20.91 15.46 18.79
CA GLY A 28 21.99 16.42 18.58
C GLY A 28 22.53 16.49 17.14
N LEU A 29 21.86 15.82 16.21
CA LEU A 29 22.22 15.77 14.79
C LEU A 29 21.09 16.33 13.91
N ILE A 30 21.50 16.83 12.76
CA ILE A 30 20.61 17.25 11.68
C ILE A 30 20.93 16.43 10.43
N VAL A 31 19.89 15.95 9.76
CA VAL A 31 20.02 15.29 8.46
C VAL A 31 19.34 16.16 7.42
N PHE A 32 20.11 16.62 6.44
CA PHE A 32 19.58 17.39 5.33
C PHE A 32 19.85 16.70 3.99
N GLN A 33 18.96 16.92 3.04
CA GLN A 33 19.04 16.43 1.68
C GLN A 33 19.49 17.58 0.77
N SER A 34 20.54 17.35 -0.01
CA SER A 34 20.98 18.26 -1.08
C SER A 34 19.88 18.40 -2.13
N LEU A 35 19.48 19.64 -2.42
CA LEU A 35 18.52 19.93 -3.50
C LEU A 35 19.20 19.94 -4.88
N VAL A 36 20.53 19.76 -4.93
CA VAL A 36 21.33 19.67 -6.16
C VAL A 36 21.53 18.20 -6.56
N SER A 37 21.83 17.34 -5.59
CA SER A 37 22.27 15.96 -5.85
C SER A 37 21.41 14.87 -5.19
N ASP A 38 20.42 15.24 -4.38
CA ASP A 38 19.58 14.33 -3.57
C ASP A 38 20.36 13.53 -2.50
N ASN A 39 21.66 13.81 -2.33
CA ASN A 39 22.48 13.19 -1.30
C ASN A 39 22.02 13.62 0.09
N ARG A 40 22.02 12.67 1.03
CA ARG A 40 21.81 12.96 2.45
C ARG A 40 23.13 13.25 3.12
N ILE A 41 23.15 14.33 3.89
CA ILE A 41 24.31 14.78 4.64
C ILE A 41 23.88 14.86 6.11
N VAL A 42 24.70 14.28 6.98
CA VAL A 42 24.52 14.31 8.43
C VAL A 42 25.49 15.32 9.00
N ALA A 43 25.00 16.24 9.83
CA ALA A 43 25.82 17.24 10.49
C ALA A 43 25.38 17.42 11.96
N PRO A 44 26.20 18.06 12.79
CA PRO A 44 25.79 18.47 14.14
C PRO A 44 24.59 19.43 14.09
N ALA A 45 23.74 19.42 15.10
CA ALA A 45 22.62 20.37 15.21
C ALA A 45 23.06 21.84 15.25
N THR A 46 24.32 22.10 15.61
CA THR A 46 24.96 23.43 15.59
C THR A 46 25.48 23.84 14.21
N TYR A 47 25.29 23.01 13.17
CA TYR A 47 25.77 23.31 11.83
C TYR A 47 25.14 24.62 11.32
N PRO A 48 25.95 25.61 10.91
CA PRO A 48 25.46 26.93 10.55
C PRO A 48 24.65 26.86 9.25
N LEU A 49 23.33 26.93 9.37
CA LEU A 49 22.40 27.01 8.25
C LEU A 49 21.89 28.43 8.08
N GLY A 50 21.97 28.94 6.85
CA GLY A 50 21.40 30.23 6.45
C GLY A 50 20.00 30.08 5.85
N PRO A 51 19.18 31.15 5.88
CA PRO A 51 17.90 31.14 5.19
C PRO A 51 18.10 31.02 3.68
N MET A 52 17.30 30.17 3.03
CA MET A 52 17.30 30.07 1.58
C MET A 52 16.72 31.35 0.96
N ARG A 53 17.58 32.16 0.36
CA ARG A 53 17.20 33.26 -0.54
C ARG A 53 17.64 32.88 -1.94
N LEU A 54 16.73 32.89 -2.90
CA LEU A 54 16.95 32.43 -4.29
C LEU A 54 18.18 33.08 -4.97
N ASN A 55 18.56 34.29 -4.55
CA ASN A 55 19.70 35.02 -5.12
C ASN A 55 21.07 34.64 -4.51
N ASN A 56 21.10 33.82 -3.45
CA ASN A 56 22.31 33.50 -2.69
C ASN A 56 22.78 32.04 -2.84
N SER A 57 22.15 31.25 -3.71
CA SER A 57 22.59 29.87 -3.96
C SER A 57 23.70 29.83 -5.00
N SER A 58 24.86 29.30 -4.63
CA SER A 58 25.98 29.07 -5.57
C SER A 58 25.72 27.93 -6.56
N PHE A 59 24.62 27.18 -6.38
CA PHE A 59 24.27 26.01 -7.17
C PHE A 59 22.82 26.07 -7.65
N ALA A 60 22.59 25.65 -8.90
CA ALA A 60 21.25 25.50 -9.45
C ALA A 60 20.50 24.36 -8.74
N VAL A 61 19.31 24.67 -8.23
CA VAL A 61 18.41 23.70 -7.59
C VAL A 61 17.75 22.84 -8.68
N LYS A 62 17.66 21.52 -8.47
CA LYS A 62 16.85 20.65 -9.34
C LYS A 62 15.38 21.08 -9.29
N SER A 63 14.69 21.05 -10.44
CA SER A 63 13.25 21.35 -10.52
C SER A 63 12.40 20.43 -9.65
N ASP A 64 12.79 19.16 -9.56
CA ASP A 64 12.08 18.11 -8.81
C ASP A 64 13.04 17.35 -7.87
N PRO A 65 13.35 17.91 -6.69
CA PRO A 65 14.16 17.20 -5.70
C PRO A 65 13.39 15.98 -5.19
N TYR A 66 14.10 14.88 -4.96
CA TYR A 66 13.52 13.60 -4.55
C TYR A 66 12.79 13.76 -3.20
N GLN A 67 11.46 13.74 -3.21
CA GLN A 67 10.69 13.75 -1.97
C GLN A 67 10.73 12.36 -1.34
N SER A 68 11.30 12.25 -0.14
CA SER A 68 11.22 11.00 0.62
C SER A 68 9.74 10.62 0.77
N ARG A 69 9.34 9.49 0.17
CA ARG A 69 8.00 8.93 0.33
C ARG A 69 7.72 8.87 1.83
N GLY A 70 6.75 9.66 2.30
CA GLY A 70 6.31 9.64 3.69
C GLY A 70 5.92 8.22 4.12
N PRO A 71 5.72 7.98 5.42
CA PRO A 71 5.26 6.68 5.89
C PRO A 71 4.03 6.29 5.08
N LYS A 72 4.13 5.18 4.33
CA LYS A 72 3.01 4.66 3.54
C LYS A 72 1.84 4.52 4.51
N SER A 73 0.72 5.18 4.23
CA SER A 73 -0.50 4.97 5.00
C SER A 73 -0.76 3.47 5.00
N ARG A 74 -0.72 2.86 6.19
CA ARG A 74 -1.02 1.45 6.36
C ARG A 74 -2.49 1.33 5.98
N LYS A 75 -2.78 0.86 4.76
CA LYS A 75 -4.16 0.59 4.36
C LYS A 75 -4.72 -0.35 5.41
N GLU A 76 -5.76 0.08 6.10
CA GLU A 76 -6.46 -0.77 7.05
C GLU A 76 -6.90 -2.05 6.33
N PRO A 77 -6.81 -3.22 6.99
CA PRO A 77 -7.25 -4.46 6.38
C PRO A 77 -8.73 -4.34 6.06
N SER A 78 -9.06 -4.37 4.75
CA SER A 78 -10.45 -4.38 4.31
C SER A 78 -11.18 -5.55 4.98
N PRO A 79 -12.46 -5.38 5.37
CA PRO A 79 -13.22 -6.45 6.01
C PRO A 79 -13.20 -7.72 5.14
N PRO A 80 -13.12 -8.91 5.77
CA PRO A 80 -13.05 -10.17 5.04
C PRO A 80 -14.28 -10.33 4.16
N LYS A 81 -14.08 -10.52 2.85
CA LYS A 81 -15.19 -10.71 1.91
C LYS A 81 -15.95 -11.99 2.27
N PRO A 82 -17.29 -11.96 2.29
CA PRO A 82 -18.09 -13.15 2.58
C PRO A 82 -17.91 -14.21 1.49
N LEU A 83 -17.76 -15.48 1.88
CA LEU A 83 -17.54 -16.58 0.94
C LEU A 83 -18.81 -16.94 0.15
N ALA A 84 -19.99 -16.83 0.77
CA ALA A 84 -21.24 -17.30 0.18
C ALA A 84 -21.60 -16.58 -1.15
N PRO A 85 -21.59 -15.23 -1.24
CA PRO A 85 -21.90 -14.55 -2.51
C PRO A 85 -20.92 -14.91 -3.63
N LEU A 86 -19.65 -15.16 -3.27
CA LEU A 86 -18.63 -15.52 -4.24
C LEU A 86 -18.82 -16.95 -4.76
N ILE A 87 -19.17 -17.90 -3.88
CA ILE A 87 -19.50 -19.28 -4.27
C ILE A 87 -20.73 -19.28 -5.17
N ASP A 88 -21.79 -18.56 -4.80
CA ASP A 88 -23.02 -18.50 -5.58
C ASP A 88 -22.77 -17.92 -6.97
N ALA A 89 -21.96 -16.87 -7.08
CA ALA A 89 -21.56 -16.30 -8.37
C ALA A 89 -20.80 -17.32 -9.24
N MET A 90 -19.91 -18.12 -8.66
CA MET A 90 -19.20 -19.16 -9.40
C MET A 90 -20.11 -20.31 -9.84
N LEU A 91 -21.07 -20.71 -9.00
CA LEU A 91 -22.04 -21.75 -9.31
C LEU A 91 -23.01 -21.31 -10.41
N ARG A 92 -23.45 -20.05 -10.39
CA ARG A 92 -24.30 -19.47 -11.45
C ARG A 92 -23.56 -19.33 -12.78
N ALA A 93 -22.27 -19.01 -12.75
CA ALA A 93 -21.45 -18.95 -13.97
C ALA A 93 -21.26 -20.32 -14.64
N GLY A 94 -21.38 -21.42 -13.89
CA GLY A 94 -21.52 -22.77 -14.44
C GLY A 94 -20.30 -23.36 -15.17
N ASN A 95 -19.13 -22.73 -15.07
CA ASN A 95 -17.95 -23.12 -15.86
C ASN A 95 -16.87 -23.87 -15.09
N LYS A 96 -17.09 -24.17 -13.81
CA LYS A 96 -16.06 -24.70 -12.91
C LYS A 96 -16.44 -26.02 -12.26
N THR A 97 -15.42 -26.86 -12.10
CA THR A 97 -15.48 -28.05 -11.24
C THR A 97 -15.32 -27.64 -9.78
N MET A 98 -15.63 -28.55 -8.85
CA MET A 98 -15.42 -28.32 -7.41
C MET A 98 -13.99 -27.85 -7.13
N ARG A 99 -12.98 -28.57 -7.66
CA ARG A 99 -11.57 -28.19 -7.53
C ARG A 99 -11.27 -26.81 -8.12
N GLY A 100 -11.90 -26.46 -9.25
CA GLY A 100 -11.78 -25.14 -9.88
C GLY A 100 -12.33 -24.01 -9.01
N ILE A 101 -13.50 -24.22 -8.40
CA ILE A 101 -14.10 -23.27 -7.45
C ILE A 101 -13.19 -23.08 -6.24
N LEU A 102 -12.71 -24.17 -5.65
CA LEU A 102 -11.80 -24.13 -4.50
C LEU A 102 -10.51 -23.36 -4.80
N ARG A 103 -9.92 -23.58 -5.98
CA ARG A 103 -8.72 -22.86 -6.43
C ARG A 103 -8.97 -21.36 -6.54
N GLU A 104 -10.10 -20.96 -7.13
CA GLU A 104 -10.44 -19.55 -7.26
C GLU A 104 -10.80 -18.88 -5.93
N LEU A 105 -11.49 -19.58 -5.02
CA LEU A 105 -11.79 -19.06 -3.69
C LEU A 105 -10.51 -18.73 -2.92
N ARG A 106 -9.54 -19.64 -2.95
CA ARG A 106 -8.23 -19.43 -2.32
C ARG A 106 -7.49 -18.23 -2.92
N HIS A 107 -7.59 -18.03 -4.23
CA HIS A 107 -6.96 -16.90 -4.91
C HIS A 107 -7.65 -15.56 -4.59
N LYS A 108 -8.99 -15.52 -4.62
CA LYS A 108 -9.76 -14.28 -4.46
C LYS A 108 -9.96 -13.88 -3.00
N VAL A 109 -9.96 -14.83 -2.07
CA VAL A 109 -10.31 -14.60 -0.66
C VAL A 109 -9.40 -15.39 0.28
N SER A 110 -8.08 -15.34 0.03
CA SER A 110 -7.06 -16.10 0.77
C SER A 110 -7.17 -15.98 2.29
N VAL A 111 -7.40 -14.76 2.79
CA VAL A 111 -7.53 -14.47 4.23
C VAL A 111 -8.78 -15.14 4.82
N SER A 112 -9.93 -15.02 4.15
CA SER A 112 -11.19 -15.59 4.64
C SER A 112 -11.27 -17.12 4.50
N CYS A 113 -10.37 -17.73 3.74
CA CYS A 113 -10.28 -19.19 3.60
C CYS A 113 -9.54 -19.88 4.75
N ARG A 114 -8.77 -19.14 5.57
CA ARG A 114 -7.94 -19.76 6.61
C ARG A 114 -8.81 -20.42 7.68
N GLY A 115 -8.51 -21.69 7.99
CA GLY A 115 -9.21 -22.47 9.01
C GLY A 115 -10.63 -22.91 8.65
N ARG A 116 -11.08 -22.73 7.40
CA ARG A 116 -12.42 -23.13 6.94
C ARG A 116 -12.36 -24.29 5.96
N ASP A 117 -13.30 -25.21 6.09
CA ASP A 117 -13.53 -26.22 5.06
C ASP A 117 -14.29 -25.59 3.89
N LEU A 118 -13.54 -25.25 2.83
CA LEU A 118 -14.10 -24.64 1.63
C LEU A 118 -14.99 -25.62 0.87
N GLU A 119 -14.71 -26.92 0.91
CA GLU A 119 -15.49 -27.91 0.19
C GLU A 119 -16.87 -28.10 0.85
N ALA A 120 -16.89 -28.19 2.19
CA ALA A 120 -18.13 -28.19 2.95
C ALA A 120 -18.97 -26.93 2.68
N ASN A 121 -18.34 -25.75 2.60
CA ASN A 121 -19.05 -24.51 2.27
C ASN A 121 -19.68 -24.56 0.88
N VAL A 122 -18.96 -25.04 -0.15
CA VAL A 122 -19.53 -25.17 -1.50
C VAL A 122 -20.68 -26.18 -1.54
N ARG A 123 -20.55 -27.31 -0.84
CA ARG A 123 -21.64 -28.30 -0.71
C ARG A 123 -22.88 -27.71 -0.03
N ALA A 124 -22.68 -26.96 1.05
CA ALA A 124 -23.76 -26.27 1.76
C ALA A 124 -24.46 -25.25 0.85
N ARG A 125 -23.71 -24.51 0.01
CA ARG A 125 -24.31 -23.58 -0.97
C ARG A 125 -25.10 -24.30 -2.05
N LEU A 126 -24.60 -25.40 -2.59
CA LEU A 126 -25.34 -26.23 -3.54
C LEU A 126 -26.67 -26.70 -2.94
N TYR A 127 -26.64 -27.30 -1.75
CA TYR A 127 -27.86 -27.72 -1.05
C TYR A 127 -28.86 -26.58 -0.87
N TRP A 128 -28.37 -25.40 -0.48
CA TRP A 128 -29.23 -24.26 -0.20
C TRP A 128 -29.83 -23.64 -1.47
N LEU A 129 -29.09 -23.64 -2.59
CA LEU A 129 -29.62 -23.23 -3.89
C LEU A 129 -30.68 -24.21 -4.39
N GLN A 130 -30.46 -25.51 -4.24
CA GLN A 130 -31.45 -26.54 -4.56
C GLN A 130 -32.75 -26.34 -3.75
N LYS A 131 -32.63 -26.07 -2.44
CA LYS A 131 -33.78 -25.77 -1.58
C LYS A 131 -34.53 -24.51 -2.01
N ARG A 132 -33.88 -23.59 -2.70
CA ARG A 132 -34.47 -22.37 -3.29
C ARG A 132 -35.09 -22.57 -4.68
N GLY A 133 -35.14 -23.81 -5.18
CA GLY A 133 -35.72 -24.14 -6.48
C GLY A 133 -34.75 -24.08 -7.65
N TYR A 134 -33.46 -23.82 -7.41
CA TYR A 134 -32.46 -23.85 -8.49
C TYR A 134 -32.22 -25.29 -8.95
N GLN A 135 -32.15 -25.50 -10.27
CA GLN A 135 -31.71 -26.74 -10.85
C GLN A 135 -30.18 -26.81 -10.82
N ILE A 136 -29.65 -27.93 -10.34
CA ILE A 136 -28.20 -28.16 -10.25
C ILE A 136 -27.80 -29.19 -11.30
N GLU A 137 -27.12 -28.74 -12.35
CA GLU A 137 -26.55 -29.65 -13.35
C GLU A 137 -25.10 -29.97 -13.04
N ARG A 138 -24.73 -31.25 -13.22
CA ARG A 138 -23.35 -31.73 -13.16
C ARG A 138 -22.96 -32.38 -14.49
N LYS A 139 -22.33 -31.60 -15.37
CA LYS A 139 -21.82 -32.08 -16.67
C LYS A 139 -20.30 -32.12 -16.64
N ASN A 140 -19.70 -33.29 -16.91
CA ASN A 140 -18.25 -33.49 -16.91
C ASN A 140 -17.54 -32.95 -15.66
N GLY A 141 -18.17 -33.11 -14.48
CA GLY A 141 -17.66 -32.62 -13.19
C GLY A 141 -17.77 -31.11 -13.00
N ARG A 142 -18.26 -30.34 -13.98
CA ARG A 142 -18.60 -28.92 -13.83
C ARG A 142 -19.97 -28.79 -13.18
N MET A 143 -20.10 -27.85 -12.25
CA MET A 143 -21.32 -27.62 -11.50
C MET A 143 -21.93 -26.31 -11.91
N THR A 144 -23.21 -26.34 -12.24
CA THR A 144 -23.99 -25.15 -12.61
C THR A 144 -25.26 -25.09 -11.77
N ALA A 145 -25.67 -23.90 -11.38
CA ALA A 145 -26.93 -23.66 -10.70
C ALA A 145 -27.76 -22.66 -11.52
N THR A 146 -28.84 -23.13 -12.13
CA THR A 146 -29.80 -22.36 -12.92
C THR A 146 -31.06 -22.12 -12.13
N ALA A 147 -31.63 -20.91 -12.22
CA ALA A 147 -32.87 -20.54 -11.55
C ALA A 147 -34.08 -21.05 -12.33
#